data_AF-A0A378Y8I4-F1
#
_entry.id   AF-A0A378Y8I4-F1
#
_cell.length_a   1.000
_cell.length_b   1.000
_cell.length_c   1.000
_cell.angle_alpha   90.00
_cell.angle_beta   90.00
_cell.angle_gamma   90.00
#
_symmetry.space_group_name_H-M   'P 1'
#
loop_
_entity.id
_entity.type
_entity.pdbx_description
1 polymer ?
#
loop_
_entity_poly.entity_id
_entity_poly.type
_entity_poly.pdbx_seq_one_letter_code
_entity_poly.pdbx_strand_id
1 'polypeptide(L)'
;MVNQLRLDPDNLRALADRHDRAAAKIREAGRIPEGWIGRFRSQYGTIAEPMRAALADYFDRRHRRAEKQAARHERTRDILRAAANELEHRDHDSGRNIGDRGRGFDAVPTSGGPVPVSTAPAATSPVVTPSVVTNPPAVTQGPSTPNSVPSGPVTGRPVAPQHLPDDSSAPAVIPGASAQNRSDSQHSGLSTPPPVSGEPPRAQENTGRAGGSGAAPPPGGPTGLGSPAPAGVTVSGPGAGPPPVAGLAAADAHSRAQSTGAARPASPMTVGAAATRSGARQRLQPTSKAESPDLAAARRLLASILDAVGSTAPTLAWSVAALRSPVGMALFLTTNEGRGWLPPGLYLPRNLSTPWRRDDAVGVRESDWAAWEQYTDPARILVEFARIFGPRANASLTALVSSDHIDPQLLADNPETAVGERVEPANEVNLRSPGPRTVDRLGFAGSADALAEAFGVPRAARATRGLALAVDAHHRVRRADATPMAAVPVEQLREQTLALLEAGEPAPKQWWAELRQADNALVEVIRSHAAGDRETLRSLVFQRRCTELALLLDGQPGYRRLRDQFYAYEQIVKHPAFADSRKVSVGPALDAGRPVVVPDLRAGSDSGLLRAE
;
A
#
# COMPACT_ATOMS: atom_id res chain seq x y z
N MET A 1 23.50 -24.78 -3.73
CA MET A 1 24.30 -23.71 -4.36
C MET A 1 23.96 -22.41 -3.65
N VAL A 2 24.88 -21.86 -2.85
CA VAL A 2 24.64 -20.61 -2.13
C VAL A 2 24.81 -19.47 -3.13
N ASN A 3 23.71 -18.79 -3.47
CA ASN A 3 23.74 -17.59 -4.31
C ASN A 3 24.55 -16.52 -3.58
N GLN A 4 25.84 -16.41 -3.89
CA GLN A 4 26.70 -15.34 -3.39
C GLN A 4 26.17 -14.04 -3.97
N LEU A 5 25.52 -13.25 -3.11
CA LEU A 5 25.08 -11.91 -3.43
C LEU A 5 26.34 -11.09 -3.77
N ARG A 6 26.55 -10.77 -5.05
CA ARG A 6 27.64 -9.88 -5.47
C ARG A 6 27.37 -8.48 -4.93
N LEU A 7 27.97 -8.18 -3.79
CA LEU A 7 27.92 -6.88 -3.13
C LEU A 7 29.17 -6.10 -3.52
N ASP A 8 28.96 -5.00 -4.22
CA ASP A 8 30.01 -4.05 -4.60
C ASP A 8 30.33 -3.12 -3.40
N PRO A 9 31.60 -3.00 -2.98
CA PRO A 9 32.01 -2.07 -1.92
C PRO A 9 31.55 -0.62 -2.13
N ASP A 10 31.52 -0.14 -3.37
CA ASP A 10 31.11 1.23 -3.67
C ASP A 10 29.60 1.44 -3.45
N ASN A 11 28.80 0.42 -3.72
CA ASN A 11 27.37 0.45 -3.42
C ASN A 11 27.12 0.50 -1.90
N LEU A 12 27.91 -0.24 -1.10
CA LEU A 12 27.82 -0.19 0.37
C LEU A 12 28.15 1.21 0.91
N ARG A 13 29.17 1.88 0.35
CA ARG A 13 29.51 3.27 0.70
C ARG A 13 28.41 4.25 0.31
N ALA A 14 27.89 4.14 -0.91
CA ALA A 14 26.79 4.99 -1.37
C ALA A 14 25.54 4.83 -0.48
N LEU A 15 25.26 3.62 0.00
CA LEU A 15 24.18 3.36 0.94
C LEU A 15 24.48 3.97 2.31
N ALA A 16 25.71 3.83 2.82
CA ALA A 16 26.14 4.47 4.07
C ALA A 16 25.94 5.99 4.04
N ASP A 17 26.28 6.66 2.94
CA ASP A 17 26.08 8.11 2.78
C ASP A 17 24.61 8.51 2.70
N ARG A 18 23.71 7.62 2.28
CA ARG A 18 22.26 7.84 2.41
C ARG A 18 21.82 7.81 3.87
N HIS A 19 22.33 6.86 4.66
CA HIS A 19 22.05 6.78 6.10
C HIS A 19 22.59 8.01 6.85
N ASP A 20 23.77 8.50 6.47
CA ASP A 20 24.36 9.72 7.04
C ASP A 20 23.47 10.96 6.82
N ARG A 21 23.04 11.17 5.56
CA ARG A 21 22.10 12.25 5.22
C ARG A 21 20.75 12.10 5.90
N ALA A 22 20.27 10.88 6.09
CA ALA A 22 19.03 10.61 6.82
C ALA A 22 19.16 10.99 8.30
N ALA A 23 20.28 10.62 8.96
CA ALA A 23 20.55 10.99 10.35
C ALA A 23 20.58 12.51 10.52
N ALA A 24 21.27 13.24 9.64
CA ALA A 24 21.34 14.70 9.67
C ALA A 24 19.94 15.35 9.53
N LYS A 25 19.12 14.87 8.57
CA LYS A 25 17.75 15.35 8.40
C LYS A 25 16.86 15.09 9.62
N ILE A 26 17.03 13.93 10.27
CA ILE A 26 16.28 13.58 11.48
C ILE A 26 16.63 14.51 12.63
N ARG A 27 17.92 14.84 12.83
CA ARG A 27 18.35 15.80 13.85
C ARG A 27 17.78 17.18 13.60
N GLU A 28 17.86 17.66 12.37
CA GLU A 28 17.30 18.96 12.00
C GLU A 28 15.78 19.00 12.24
N ALA A 29 15.05 17.93 11.85
CA ALA A 29 13.62 17.81 12.12
C ALA A 29 13.28 17.64 13.62
N GLY A 30 14.25 17.22 14.43
CA GLY A 30 14.16 17.08 15.88
C GLY A 30 14.62 18.31 16.66
N ARG A 31 15.07 19.37 15.99
CA ARG A 31 15.60 20.58 16.64
C ARG A 31 14.50 21.30 17.43
N ILE A 32 14.83 21.71 18.64
CA ILE A 32 13.92 22.44 19.52
C ILE A 32 13.83 23.90 19.02
N PRO A 33 12.63 24.45 18.79
CA PRO A 33 12.48 25.82 18.34
C PRO A 33 12.63 26.82 19.49
N GLU A 34 13.82 26.90 20.08
CA GLU A 34 14.14 27.67 21.29
C GLU A 34 13.69 29.14 21.19
N GLY A 35 13.94 29.79 20.05
CA GLY A 35 13.54 31.18 19.84
C GLY A 35 12.03 31.40 19.85
N TRP A 36 11.24 30.42 19.42
CA TRP A 36 9.78 30.50 19.47
C TRP A 36 9.26 30.21 20.89
N ILE A 37 9.79 29.17 21.56
CA ILE A 37 9.41 28.82 22.94
C ILE A 37 9.78 29.96 23.91
N GLY A 38 10.93 30.60 23.71
CA GLY A 38 11.39 31.73 24.52
C GLY A 38 10.50 32.97 24.41
N ARG A 39 9.97 33.26 23.22
CA ARG A 39 9.03 34.38 22.99
C ARG A 39 7.58 34.05 23.38
N PHE A 40 7.27 32.79 23.68
CA PHE A 40 5.90 32.38 23.97
C PHE A 40 5.29 33.15 25.17
N ARG A 41 6.09 33.36 26.23
CA ARG A 41 5.64 34.11 27.41
C ARG A 41 5.41 35.60 27.11
N SER A 42 6.23 36.23 26.27
CA SER A 42 6.04 37.64 25.91
C SER A 42 4.86 37.85 24.97
N GLN A 43 4.53 36.85 24.13
CA GLN A 43 3.41 36.92 23.19
C GLN A 43 2.05 36.62 23.84
N TYR A 44 1.99 35.68 24.78
CA TYR A 44 0.72 35.17 25.33
C TYR A 44 0.52 35.45 26.83
N GLY A 45 1.47 36.14 27.47
CA GLY A 45 1.41 36.49 28.89
C GLY A 45 1.68 35.32 29.84
N THR A 46 1.52 35.56 31.14
CA THR A 46 1.80 34.58 32.22
C THR A 46 0.76 33.47 32.33
N ILE A 47 -0.47 33.69 31.86
CA ILE A 47 -1.55 32.68 31.86
C ILE A 47 -1.17 31.48 30.97
N ALA A 48 -0.33 31.68 29.96
CA ALA A 48 0.10 30.65 29.04
C ALA A 48 1.28 29.79 29.54
N GLU A 49 1.76 30.00 30.76
CA GLU A 49 2.94 29.30 31.30
C GLU A 49 2.78 27.76 31.38
N PRO A 50 1.63 27.20 31.81
CA PRO A 50 1.44 25.75 31.79
C PRO A 50 1.50 25.17 30.37
N MET A 51 0.95 25.88 29.39
CA MET A 51 1.01 25.49 27.98
C MET A 51 2.44 25.58 27.43
N ARG A 52 3.19 26.63 27.78
CA ARG A 52 4.62 26.76 27.43
C ARG A 52 5.44 25.60 27.98
N ALA A 53 5.24 25.25 29.25
CA ALA A 53 5.92 24.14 29.90
C ALA A 53 5.60 22.79 29.22
N ALA A 54 4.33 22.54 28.89
CA ALA A 54 3.92 21.34 28.18
C ALA A 54 4.51 21.26 26.76
N LEU A 55 4.59 22.40 26.05
CA LEU A 55 5.22 22.48 24.74
C LEU A 55 6.74 22.21 24.80
N ALA A 56 7.44 22.80 25.78
CA ALA A 56 8.86 22.54 26.00
C ALA A 56 9.13 21.05 26.22
N ASP A 57 8.39 20.43 27.15
CA ASP A 57 8.48 19.00 27.44
C ASP A 57 8.13 18.10 26.23
N TYR A 58 7.14 18.51 25.42
CA TYR A 58 6.84 17.85 24.14
C TYR A 58 8.03 17.91 23.16
N PHE A 59 8.62 19.09 22.95
CA PHE A 59 9.76 19.24 22.04
C PHE A 59 11.00 18.51 22.54
N ASP A 60 11.23 18.47 23.85
CA ASP A 60 12.32 17.69 24.46
C ASP A 60 12.14 16.18 24.24
N ARG A 61 10.93 15.66 24.41
CA ARG A 61 10.63 14.26 24.08
C ARG A 61 10.84 13.96 22.61
N ARG A 62 10.39 14.85 21.72
CA ARG A 62 10.58 14.72 20.27
C ARG A 62 12.07 14.74 19.90
N HIS A 63 12.84 15.68 20.46
CA HIS A 63 14.28 15.78 20.24
C HIS A 63 15.01 14.50 20.66
N ARG A 64 14.74 13.99 21.87
CA ARG A 64 15.31 12.72 22.34
C ARG A 64 14.97 11.52 21.46
N ARG A 65 13.75 11.47 20.90
CA ARG A 65 13.36 10.42 19.94
C ARG A 65 14.11 10.56 18.62
N ALA A 66 14.22 11.79 18.10
CA ALA A 66 14.97 12.09 16.89
C ALA A 66 16.45 11.69 17.04
N GLU A 67 17.11 12.03 18.15
CA GLU A 67 18.50 11.63 18.41
C GLU A 67 18.67 10.11 18.46
N LYS A 68 17.77 9.39 19.14
CA LYS A 68 17.80 7.91 19.14
C LYS A 68 17.64 7.33 17.73
N GLN A 69 16.79 7.92 16.90
CA GLN A 69 16.58 7.46 15.54
C GLN A 69 17.79 7.80 14.65
N ALA A 70 18.35 9.01 14.75
CA ALA A 70 19.56 9.40 14.04
C ALA A 70 20.75 8.49 14.40
N ALA A 71 20.93 8.16 15.68
CA ALA A 71 21.98 7.25 16.14
C ALA A 71 21.84 5.83 15.55
N ARG A 72 20.61 5.35 15.28
CA ARG A 72 20.40 4.07 14.58
C ARG A 72 20.89 4.15 13.13
N HIS A 73 20.59 5.25 12.43
CA HIS A 73 21.07 5.46 11.06
C HIS A 73 22.60 5.54 11.01
N GLU A 74 23.24 6.23 11.95
CA GLU A 74 24.71 6.29 12.03
C GLU A 74 25.32 4.92 12.31
N ARG A 75 24.75 4.13 13.22
CA ARG A 75 25.21 2.75 13.43
C ARG A 75 25.12 1.92 12.16
N THR A 76 24.03 2.02 11.40
CA THR A 76 23.91 1.34 10.12
C THR A 76 24.94 1.82 9.10
N ARG A 77 25.18 3.14 9.01
CA ARG A 77 26.24 3.73 8.17
C ARG A 77 27.61 3.12 8.53
N ASP A 78 27.94 3.04 9.81
CA ASP A 78 29.23 2.53 10.27
C ASP A 78 29.42 1.04 9.96
N ILE A 79 28.36 0.23 10.14
CA ILE A 79 28.36 -1.18 9.75
C ILE A 79 28.58 -1.33 8.23
N LEU A 80 27.91 -0.52 7.41
CA LEU A 80 28.06 -0.56 5.96
C LEU A 80 29.48 -0.17 5.50
N ARG A 81 30.07 0.86 6.11
CA ARG A 81 31.45 1.26 5.83
C ARG A 81 32.46 0.19 6.27
N ALA A 82 32.25 -0.41 7.44
CA ALA A 82 33.08 -1.51 7.92
C ALA A 82 33.01 -2.72 6.96
N ALA A 83 31.81 -3.09 6.49
CA ALA A 83 31.63 -4.17 5.54
C ALA A 83 32.31 -3.90 4.18
N ALA A 84 32.22 -2.66 3.67
CA ALA A 84 32.92 -2.26 2.44
C ALA A 84 34.44 -2.41 2.57
N ASN A 85 35.01 -1.92 3.68
CA ASN A 85 36.44 -2.00 3.94
C ASN A 85 36.92 -3.45 4.10
N GLU A 86 36.13 -4.31 4.75
CA GLU A 86 36.44 -5.74 4.91
C GLU A 86 36.45 -6.47 3.57
N LEU A 87 35.53 -6.15 2.65
CA LEU A 87 35.52 -6.73 1.30
C LEU A 87 36.77 -6.35 0.51
N GLU A 88 37.14 -5.07 0.51
CA GLU A 88 38.36 -4.62 -0.17
C GLU A 88 39.62 -5.22 0.43
N HIS A 89 39.67 -5.36 1.76
CA HIS A 89 40.80 -6.01 2.41
C HIS A 89 40.96 -7.46 1.96
N ARG A 90 39.85 -8.22 1.91
CA ARG A 90 39.85 -9.61 1.40
C ARG A 90 40.21 -9.70 -0.08
N ASP A 91 39.77 -8.76 -0.90
CA ASP A 91 40.12 -8.71 -2.33
C ASP A 91 41.61 -8.41 -2.51
N HIS A 92 42.18 -7.48 -1.75
CA HIS A 92 43.61 -7.20 -1.76
C HIS A 92 44.45 -8.39 -1.28
N ASP A 93 44.05 -9.05 -0.20
CA ASP A 93 44.76 -10.23 0.31
C ASP A 93 44.65 -11.42 -0.65
N SER A 94 43.49 -11.61 -1.27
CA SER A 94 43.30 -12.62 -2.31
C SER A 94 44.18 -12.33 -3.54
N GLY A 95 44.26 -11.07 -3.97
CA GLY A 95 45.12 -10.64 -5.06
C GLY A 95 46.61 -10.86 -4.78
N ARG A 96 47.07 -10.54 -3.56
CA ARG A 96 48.46 -10.81 -3.12
C ARG A 96 48.77 -12.30 -3.12
N ASN A 97 47.89 -13.13 -2.53
CA ASN A 97 48.06 -14.58 -2.48
C ASN A 97 48.11 -15.24 -3.86
N ILE A 98 47.37 -14.71 -4.85
CA ILE A 98 47.44 -15.18 -6.24
C ILE A 98 48.74 -14.72 -6.91
N GLY A 99 49.15 -13.46 -6.70
CA GLY A 99 50.39 -12.91 -7.24
C GLY A 99 51.64 -13.65 -6.75
N ASP A 100 51.70 -13.98 -5.45
CA ASP A 100 52.82 -14.70 -4.86
C ASP A 100 52.90 -16.17 -5.35
N ARG A 101 51.76 -16.81 -5.60
CA ARG A 101 51.72 -18.15 -6.23
C ARG A 101 52.03 -18.11 -7.73
N GLY A 102 51.70 -17.02 -8.42
CA GLY A 102 51.98 -16.84 -9.84
C GLY A 102 53.47 -16.62 -10.17
N ARG A 103 54.23 -15.97 -9.27
CA ARG A 103 55.69 -15.77 -9.44
C ARG A 103 56.53 -17.05 -9.38
N GLY A 104 55.96 -18.17 -8.95
CA GLY A 104 56.64 -19.46 -8.94
C GLY A 104 56.71 -20.16 -10.31
N PHE A 105 56.03 -19.64 -11.34
CA PHE A 105 55.94 -20.29 -12.66
C PHE A 105 56.98 -19.83 -13.70
N ASP A 106 57.77 -18.79 -13.42
CA ASP A 106 58.82 -18.31 -14.34
C ASP A 106 60.18 -19.02 -14.17
N ALA A 107 60.29 -19.96 -13.23
CA ALA A 107 61.41 -20.90 -13.20
C ALA A 107 60.98 -22.24 -13.82
N VAL A 108 60.96 -22.29 -15.15
CA VAL A 108 61.02 -23.56 -15.88
C VAL A 108 62.50 -24.01 -15.86
N PRO A 109 62.90 -25.04 -15.11
CA PRO A 109 64.13 -25.74 -15.44
C PRO A 109 63.83 -26.54 -16.70
N THR A 110 64.51 -26.19 -17.79
CA THR A 110 64.55 -27.00 -19.00
C THR A 110 65.27 -28.32 -18.69
N SER A 111 64.57 -29.31 -18.14
CA SER A 111 65.04 -30.69 -18.16
C SER A 111 63.86 -31.64 -18.30
N GLY A 112 63.79 -32.28 -19.48
CA GLY A 112 62.82 -33.34 -19.74
C GLY A 112 62.99 -34.50 -18.77
N GLY A 113 61.87 -34.92 -18.20
CA GLY A 113 61.74 -36.10 -17.34
C GLY A 113 60.27 -36.53 -17.27
N PRO A 114 59.99 -37.83 -17.10
CA PRO A 114 58.69 -38.42 -17.39
C PRO A 114 57.60 -37.99 -16.40
N VAL A 115 56.39 -37.87 -16.93
CA VAL A 115 55.14 -37.53 -16.24
C VAL A 115 54.85 -38.52 -15.10
N PRO A 116 54.63 -38.06 -13.85
CA PRO A 116 53.99 -38.89 -12.84
C PRO A 116 52.47 -38.70 -12.89
N VAL A 117 51.77 -39.84 -12.75
CA VAL A 117 50.32 -39.92 -12.61
C VAL A 117 49.87 -39.17 -11.36
N SER A 118 48.98 -38.19 -11.54
CA SER A 118 48.39 -37.40 -10.45
C SER A 118 47.28 -38.20 -9.74
N THR A 119 47.51 -38.60 -8.49
CA THR A 119 46.47 -39.05 -7.57
C THR A 119 45.77 -37.84 -6.94
N ALA A 120 44.44 -37.95 -6.77
CA ALA A 120 43.58 -36.90 -6.23
C ALA A 120 43.89 -36.60 -4.75
N PRO A 121 43.89 -35.32 -4.31
CA PRO A 121 44.05 -35.01 -2.90
C PRO A 121 42.72 -35.16 -2.16
N ALA A 122 42.78 -35.86 -1.03
CA ALA A 122 41.70 -35.99 -0.07
C ALA A 122 41.40 -34.62 0.59
N ALA A 123 40.14 -34.23 0.58
CA ALA A 123 39.64 -33.06 1.29
C ALA A 123 39.75 -33.28 2.81
N THR A 124 40.64 -32.54 3.47
CA THR A 124 40.60 -32.32 4.92
C THR A 124 40.30 -30.85 5.17
N SER A 125 39.07 -30.58 5.62
CA SER A 125 38.66 -29.27 6.09
C SER A 125 39.10 -29.08 7.54
N PRO A 126 39.82 -28.02 7.93
CA PRO A 126 39.89 -27.62 9.32
C PRO A 126 38.64 -26.80 9.67
N VAL A 127 37.81 -27.34 10.56
CA VAL A 127 36.74 -26.60 11.24
C VAL A 127 37.41 -25.63 12.21
N VAL A 128 37.40 -24.35 11.88
CA VAL A 128 37.72 -23.26 12.81
C VAL A 128 36.43 -22.87 13.53
N THR A 129 36.31 -23.23 14.80
CA THR A 129 35.28 -22.73 15.71
C THR A 129 35.64 -21.32 16.19
N PRO A 130 34.71 -20.34 16.16
CA PRO A 130 34.93 -19.08 16.86
C PRO A 130 34.70 -19.25 18.36
N SER A 131 35.67 -18.83 19.16
CA SER A 131 35.61 -18.75 20.62
C SER A 131 34.56 -17.72 21.05
N VAL A 132 33.53 -18.16 21.77
CA VAL A 132 32.58 -17.29 22.48
C VAL A 132 33.17 -16.94 23.84
N VAL A 133 33.24 -15.64 24.10
CA VAL A 133 33.64 -15.04 25.38
C VAL A 133 32.60 -15.35 26.46
N THR A 134 33.14 -15.72 27.61
CA THR A 134 32.60 -16.04 28.94
C THR A 134 31.42 -15.20 29.45
N ASN A 135 30.44 -15.88 30.08
CA ASN A 135 29.55 -15.32 31.13
C ASN A 135 29.89 -15.95 32.50
N PRO A 136 29.71 -15.24 33.64
CA PRO A 136 30.05 -15.70 35.00
C PRO A 136 28.88 -16.45 35.70
N PRO A 137 29.07 -16.99 36.93
CA PRO A 137 28.63 -18.34 37.28
C PRO A 137 27.26 -18.49 37.95
N ALA A 138 26.83 -19.75 37.97
CA ALA A 138 25.62 -20.32 38.55
C ALA A 138 25.60 -20.39 40.09
N VAL A 139 24.39 -20.42 40.65
CA VAL A 139 24.06 -20.73 42.05
C VAL A 139 23.19 -22.01 42.07
N THR A 140 23.81 -23.10 42.55
CA THR A 140 23.35 -24.12 43.52
C THR A 140 22.07 -24.98 43.32
N GLN A 141 22.30 -26.31 43.14
CA GLN A 141 21.73 -27.55 43.77
C GLN A 141 20.21 -27.63 44.09
N GLY A 142 19.42 -28.70 43.88
CA GLY A 142 19.57 -30.18 43.83
C GLY A 142 18.15 -30.84 43.68
N PRO A 143 17.85 -32.08 44.12
CA PRO A 143 18.26 -33.36 43.51
C PRO A 143 17.13 -34.37 43.16
N SER A 144 17.47 -35.32 42.25
CA SER A 144 17.12 -36.78 42.17
C SER A 144 15.68 -37.30 41.99
N THR A 145 15.45 -38.10 40.93
CA THR A 145 15.35 -39.60 40.95
C THR A 145 15.03 -40.20 39.55
N PRO A 146 15.36 -41.49 39.29
CA PRO A 146 15.49 -42.06 37.94
C PRO A 146 14.41 -43.11 37.57
N ASN A 147 14.21 -43.41 36.27
CA ASN A 147 13.75 -44.73 35.85
C ASN A 147 14.05 -45.08 34.37
N SER A 148 15.03 -45.96 34.20
CA SER A 148 14.96 -47.30 33.59
C SER A 148 14.30 -47.52 32.23
N VAL A 149 15.16 -47.88 31.26
CA VAL A 149 14.90 -48.54 29.96
C VAL A 149 14.76 -50.06 30.17
N PRO A 150 14.13 -50.80 29.24
CA PRO A 150 14.88 -51.92 28.63
C PRO A 150 14.71 -52.06 27.10
N SER A 151 15.83 -52.48 26.49
CA SER A 151 16.11 -52.75 25.08
C SER A 151 15.48 -54.06 24.57
N GLY A 152 14.91 -54.10 23.36
CA GLY A 152 15.47 -54.77 22.16
C GLY A 152 14.65 -56.01 21.73
N PRO A 153 14.90 -56.72 20.60
CA PRO A 153 15.75 -56.40 19.43
C PRO A 153 15.12 -56.72 18.02
N VAL A 154 15.70 -56.13 16.94
CA VAL A 154 16.15 -56.72 15.64
C VAL A 154 15.12 -57.56 14.81
N THR A 155 14.77 -57.34 13.53
CA THR A 155 15.55 -57.34 12.26
C THR A 155 14.63 -57.13 11.03
N GLY A 156 15.15 -56.68 9.88
CA GLY A 156 14.78 -57.23 8.55
C GLY A 156 14.04 -56.34 7.52
N ARG A 157 14.76 -55.95 6.47
CA ARG A 157 14.37 -55.58 5.08
C ARG A 157 15.01 -56.68 4.17
N PRO A 158 14.88 -56.76 2.83
CA PRO A 158 13.89 -56.30 1.82
C PRO A 158 13.36 -57.45 0.90
N VAL A 159 12.22 -57.32 0.20
CA VAL A 159 11.98 -57.97 -1.13
C VAL A 159 10.91 -57.22 -1.95
N ALA A 160 11.25 -56.90 -3.21
CA ALA A 160 10.38 -56.85 -4.41
C ALA A 160 10.93 -57.96 -5.37
N PRO A 161 10.33 -58.37 -6.52
CA PRO A 161 9.39 -57.65 -7.42
C PRO A 161 8.36 -58.53 -8.21
N GLN A 162 7.75 -57.91 -9.25
CA GLN A 162 7.09 -58.45 -10.48
C GLN A 162 5.55 -58.58 -10.43
N HIS A 163 4.75 -58.27 -11.49
CA HIS A 163 4.94 -58.38 -12.94
C HIS A 163 3.95 -57.48 -13.75
N LEU A 164 4.38 -57.05 -14.95
CA LEU A 164 3.69 -56.43 -16.12
C LEU A 164 2.76 -57.44 -16.88
N PRO A 165 1.92 -57.09 -17.90
CA PRO A 165 2.22 -56.17 -19.03
C PRO A 165 1.09 -55.33 -19.69
N ASP A 166 1.56 -54.42 -20.56
CA ASP A 166 1.04 -53.80 -21.81
C ASP A 166 -0.44 -53.95 -22.22
N ASP A 167 -1.09 -52.86 -22.63
CA ASP A 167 -1.27 -52.55 -24.07
C ASP A 167 -1.93 -51.16 -24.33
N SER A 168 -1.28 -50.39 -25.19
CA SER A 168 -1.79 -49.65 -26.35
C SER A 168 -3.21 -49.03 -26.35
N SER A 169 -3.25 -47.70 -26.56
CA SER A 169 -3.92 -47.01 -27.70
C SER A 169 -4.69 -45.74 -27.31
N ALA A 170 -4.27 -44.62 -27.90
CA ALA A 170 -5.08 -43.42 -28.05
C ALA A 170 -6.29 -43.67 -28.98
N PRO A 171 -7.26 -42.74 -29.04
CA PRO A 171 -7.45 -42.08 -30.32
C PRO A 171 -7.57 -40.56 -30.27
N ALA A 172 -7.19 -39.99 -31.40
CA ALA A 172 -7.20 -38.59 -31.81
C ALA A 172 -8.60 -38.13 -32.29
N VAL A 173 -8.84 -36.81 -32.23
CA VAL A 173 -9.35 -35.86 -33.28
C VAL A 173 -10.52 -36.36 -34.17
N ILE A 174 -11.64 -35.65 -34.45
CA ILE A 174 -11.87 -34.47 -35.35
C ILE A 174 -13.35 -33.95 -35.14
N PRO A 175 -13.89 -32.91 -35.84
CA PRO A 175 -14.74 -31.86 -35.26
C PRO A 175 -16.10 -31.68 -35.99
N GLY A 176 -16.89 -30.69 -35.55
CA GLY A 176 -18.07 -30.19 -36.27
C GLY A 176 -19.29 -31.11 -36.20
N ALA A 177 -20.53 -30.70 -36.44
CA ALA A 177 -21.13 -29.40 -36.66
C ALA A 177 -22.64 -29.58 -36.39
N SER A 178 -23.31 -28.48 -36.08
CA SER A 178 -24.70 -28.20 -36.46
C SER A 178 -25.88 -28.98 -35.84
N ALA A 179 -26.75 -28.14 -35.25
CA ALA A 179 -28.20 -28.10 -35.42
C ALA A 179 -29.08 -29.16 -34.72
N GLN A 180 -29.91 -28.67 -33.80
CA GLN A 180 -31.38 -28.68 -33.94
C GLN A 180 -31.98 -27.77 -32.86
N ASN A 181 -32.52 -26.60 -33.23
CA ASN A 181 -33.91 -26.38 -33.61
C ASN A 181 -34.93 -26.87 -32.55
N ARG A 182 -35.47 -25.91 -31.79
CA ARG A 182 -36.91 -25.84 -31.50
C ARG A 182 -37.31 -24.36 -31.38
N SER A 183 -37.84 -23.84 -32.49
CA SER A 183 -38.97 -22.90 -32.55
C SER A 183 -40.07 -23.38 -31.59
N ASP A 184 -40.92 -22.57 -30.97
CA ASP A 184 -41.77 -21.45 -31.41
C ASP A 184 -42.52 -21.03 -30.11
N SER A 185 -43.11 -19.87 -29.86
CA SER A 185 -43.59 -18.78 -30.69
C SER A 185 -44.07 -17.61 -29.78
N GLN A 186 -43.79 -16.37 -30.22
CA GLN A 186 -44.70 -15.22 -30.32
C GLN A 186 -45.30 -14.53 -29.06
N HIS A 187 -44.96 -13.24 -28.84
CA HIS A 187 -45.74 -12.09 -29.35
C HIS A 187 -45.06 -10.71 -29.12
N SER A 188 -44.89 -10.00 -30.25
CA SER A 188 -45.08 -8.56 -30.54
C SER A 188 -44.74 -7.44 -29.53
N GLY A 189 -43.97 -6.45 -30.03
CA GLY A 189 -43.94 -5.09 -29.47
C GLY A 189 -42.82 -4.19 -30.00
N LEU A 190 -42.97 -3.70 -31.24
CA LEU A 190 -42.13 -2.67 -31.88
C LEU A 190 -42.18 -1.34 -31.10
N SER A 191 -41.02 -0.70 -30.89
CA SER A 191 -40.90 0.77 -30.80
C SER A 191 -39.49 1.21 -31.21
N THR A 192 -39.46 2.02 -32.25
CA THR A 192 -38.32 2.69 -32.88
C THR A 192 -37.84 3.90 -32.06
N PRO A 193 -36.54 4.21 -32.01
CA PRO A 193 -36.05 5.49 -31.47
C PRO A 193 -35.99 6.57 -32.56
N PRO A 194 -36.30 7.85 -32.24
CA PRO A 194 -36.19 8.95 -33.20
C PRO A 194 -34.73 9.48 -33.33
N PRO A 195 -34.38 10.11 -34.46
CA PRO A 195 -33.07 10.71 -34.69
C PRO A 195 -33.01 12.14 -34.13
N VAL A 196 -31.85 12.53 -33.57
CA VAL A 196 -31.56 13.93 -33.21
C VAL A 196 -30.38 14.42 -34.05
N SER A 197 -30.72 15.27 -35.02
CA SER A 197 -29.82 16.20 -35.70
C SER A 197 -29.72 17.50 -34.89
N GLY A 198 -28.54 18.13 -34.85
CA GLY A 198 -28.37 19.46 -34.23
C GLY A 198 -26.92 19.94 -34.22
N GLU A 199 -26.51 20.54 -35.33
CA GLU A 199 -25.28 21.34 -35.54
C GLU A 199 -25.45 22.77 -34.93
N PRO A 200 -24.38 23.51 -34.58
CA PRO A 200 -24.47 24.64 -33.64
C PRO A 200 -24.74 25.99 -34.33
N PRO A 201 -25.21 27.02 -33.59
CA PRO A 201 -25.25 28.37 -34.14
C PRO A 201 -23.90 29.10 -33.98
N ARG A 202 -23.39 29.54 -35.14
CA ARG A 202 -22.47 30.68 -35.31
C ARG A 202 -23.28 31.98 -35.26
N ALA A 203 -22.74 33.02 -34.62
CA ALA A 203 -23.00 34.43 -34.91
C ALA A 203 -21.65 35.18 -34.71
N GLN A 204 -20.97 35.54 -35.80
CA GLN A 204 -20.82 36.89 -36.37
C GLN A 204 -20.42 37.96 -35.33
N GLU A 205 -19.15 38.38 -35.34
CA GLU A 205 -18.61 39.53 -36.08
C GLU A 205 -19.10 40.88 -35.53
N ASN A 206 -18.19 41.58 -34.85
CA ASN A 206 -18.16 43.03 -34.92
C ASN A 206 -16.70 43.50 -34.91
N THR A 207 -16.28 44.04 -36.06
CA THR A 207 -15.07 44.81 -36.24
C THR A 207 -15.38 46.28 -35.94
N GLY A 208 -14.50 46.95 -35.20
CA GLY A 208 -14.64 48.37 -34.88
C GLY A 208 -13.30 48.95 -34.44
N ARG A 209 -12.63 49.62 -35.38
CA ARG A 209 -11.30 50.24 -35.32
C ARG A 209 -11.37 51.66 -34.74
N ALA A 210 -10.21 52.14 -34.25
CA ALA A 210 -9.80 53.51 -33.86
C ALA A 210 -9.65 53.67 -32.33
N GLY A 211 -8.57 54.20 -31.76
CA GLY A 211 -7.40 54.90 -32.28
C GLY A 211 -6.88 55.85 -31.18
N GLY A 212 -5.57 56.03 -31.08
CA GLY A 212 -4.98 57.28 -30.56
C GLY A 212 -4.35 57.24 -29.15
N SER A 213 -3.03 57.51 -29.16
CA SER A 213 -2.28 58.30 -28.17
C SER A 213 -1.97 57.60 -26.82
N GLY A 214 -0.73 57.41 -26.38
CA GLY A 214 0.48 58.21 -26.54
C GLY A 214 0.83 58.88 -25.21
N ALA A 215 1.69 58.27 -24.39
CA ALA A 215 2.42 58.95 -23.32
C ALA A 215 3.64 58.12 -22.86
N ALA A 216 4.79 58.80 -22.82
CA ALA A 216 6.14 58.32 -22.50
C ALA A 216 6.39 58.21 -20.96
N PRO A 217 7.53 57.66 -20.51
CA PRO A 217 7.78 57.26 -19.12
C PRO A 217 8.49 58.35 -18.28
N PRO A 218 8.55 58.17 -16.94
CA PRO A 218 9.70 58.68 -16.18
C PRO A 218 10.27 57.67 -15.14
N PRO A 219 11.44 57.98 -14.55
CA PRO A 219 12.48 56.99 -14.26
C PRO A 219 12.74 56.71 -12.74
N GLY A 220 13.41 55.59 -12.47
CA GLY A 220 14.52 55.47 -11.50
C GLY A 220 14.27 55.58 -9.97
N GLY A 221 14.15 54.41 -9.31
CA GLY A 221 14.71 53.98 -7.98
C GLY A 221 14.56 54.84 -6.70
N PRO A 222 15.00 54.38 -5.50
CA PRO A 222 15.52 53.05 -5.11
C PRO A 222 14.88 52.42 -3.83
N THR A 223 15.16 51.13 -3.62
CA THR A 223 15.29 50.39 -2.32
C THR A 223 14.11 50.34 -1.32
N GLY A 224 13.64 49.12 -1.02
CA GLY A 224 12.82 48.84 0.17
C GLY A 224 12.40 47.37 0.27
N LEU A 225 13.13 46.60 1.08
CA LEU A 225 12.92 45.17 1.37
C LEU A 225 11.53 44.87 1.95
N GLY A 226 10.87 43.83 1.42
CA GLY A 226 9.60 43.33 1.96
C GLY A 226 9.17 42.02 1.30
N SER A 227 9.93 40.94 1.53
CA SER A 227 9.50 39.58 1.15
C SER A 227 8.31 39.12 2.00
N PRO A 228 7.19 38.68 1.42
CA PRO A 228 6.19 37.91 2.15
C PRO A 228 6.67 36.46 2.34
N ALA A 229 6.64 35.99 3.57
CA ALA A 229 7.04 34.64 3.98
C ALA A 229 6.16 33.56 3.31
N PRO A 230 6.72 32.42 2.86
CA PRO A 230 5.91 31.31 2.38
C PRO A 230 5.31 30.52 3.56
N ALA A 231 4.04 30.16 3.40
CA ALA A 231 3.28 29.31 4.28
C ALA A 231 3.99 27.96 4.51
N GLY A 232 4.26 27.65 5.78
CA GLY A 232 4.92 26.42 6.20
C GLY A 232 4.06 25.18 5.93
N VAL A 233 4.58 24.31 5.06
CA VAL A 233 4.10 22.93 4.89
C VAL A 233 4.52 22.13 6.12
N THR A 234 3.55 21.70 6.93
CA THR A 234 3.79 20.78 8.03
C THR A 234 3.95 19.35 7.49
N VAL A 235 5.17 18.83 7.52
CA VAL A 235 5.46 17.41 7.33
C VAL A 235 5.13 16.67 8.62
N SER A 236 4.09 15.84 8.61
CA SER A 236 3.78 14.92 9.70
C SER A 236 4.73 13.72 9.65
N GLY A 237 5.62 13.59 10.63
CA GLY A 237 6.45 12.39 10.82
C GLY A 237 5.68 11.22 11.46
N PRO A 238 6.14 9.97 11.30
CA PRO A 238 5.47 8.80 11.87
C PRO A 238 5.91 8.58 13.32
N GLY A 239 4.97 8.33 14.24
CA GLY A 239 5.30 7.93 15.61
C GLY A 239 4.47 8.58 16.71
N ALA A 240 3.15 8.50 16.61
CA ALA A 240 2.24 8.55 17.75
C ALA A 240 0.98 7.77 17.35
N GLY A 241 0.46 6.92 18.25
CA GLY A 241 -0.90 6.40 18.11
C GLY A 241 -1.90 7.55 17.91
N PRO A 242 -3.13 7.26 17.45
CA PRO A 242 -4.09 8.30 17.12
C PRO A 242 -4.27 9.25 18.32
N PRO A 243 -4.11 10.58 18.13
CA PRO A 243 -4.41 11.52 19.19
C PRO A 243 -5.91 11.49 19.53
N PRO A 244 -6.30 11.79 20.77
CA PRO A 244 -7.69 11.76 21.20
C PRO A 244 -8.57 12.73 20.39
N VAL A 245 -9.83 12.33 20.20
CA VAL A 245 -10.86 13.12 19.53
C VAL A 245 -11.21 14.32 20.42
N ALA A 246 -10.77 15.51 20.03
CA ALA A 246 -11.41 16.77 20.41
C ALA A 246 -11.85 17.46 19.11
N GLY A 247 -13.16 17.57 18.90
CA GLY A 247 -13.73 18.28 17.75
C GLY A 247 -14.86 17.56 17.02
N LEU A 248 -15.85 17.06 17.74
CA LEU A 248 -17.26 17.03 17.31
C LEU A 248 -18.06 17.51 18.52
N ALA A 249 -18.18 18.83 18.67
CA ALA A 249 -18.90 19.43 19.80
C ALA A 249 -20.41 19.25 19.60
N ALA A 250 -21.04 18.53 20.54
CA ALA A 250 -22.47 18.62 20.79
C ALA A 250 -22.78 20.01 21.36
N ALA A 251 -23.84 20.64 20.84
CA ALA A 251 -24.34 21.91 21.34
C ALA A 251 -24.80 21.81 22.80
N ASP A 252 -24.58 22.90 23.51
CA ASP A 252 -24.78 23.12 24.94
C ASP A 252 -26.18 22.73 25.47
N ALA A 253 -26.19 22.10 26.64
CA ALA A 253 -27.28 22.23 27.60
C ALA A 253 -26.68 22.54 28.98
N HIS A 254 -26.71 23.82 29.32
CA HIS A 254 -26.29 24.32 30.63
C HIS A 254 -27.18 23.79 31.74
N SER A 255 -26.54 23.31 32.81
CA SER A 255 -27.16 23.00 34.08
C SER A 255 -27.71 24.25 34.75
N ARG A 256 -28.93 24.18 35.29
CA ARG A 256 -29.32 25.00 36.44
C ARG A 256 -30.18 24.18 37.39
N ALA A 257 -29.59 23.83 38.53
CA ALA A 257 -30.31 23.37 39.71
C ALA A 257 -30.88 24.59 40.44
N GLN A 258 -32.17 24.56 40.76
CA GLN A 258 -32.76 25.29 41.89
C GLN A 258 -34.06 24.59 42.30
N SER A 259 -34.15 24.33 43.60
CA SER A 259 -35.25 23.70 44.33
C SER A 259 -36.33 24.72 44.73
N THR A 260 -37.39 24.22 45.39
CA THR A 260 -38.68 24.85 45.82
C THR A 260 -39.77 24.74 44.75
N GLY A 261 -41.02 24.36 44.99
CA GLY A 261 -41.81 24.07 46.20
C GLY A 261 -43.28 24.38 45.87
N ALA A 262 -44.15 23.36 45.96
CA ALA A 262 -45.62 23.42 46.09
C ALA A 262 -46.55 23.86 44.92
N ALA A 263 -47.70 23.16 44.91
CA ALA A 263 -49.05 23.52 44.42
C ALA A 263 -49.46 23.26 42.95
N ARG A 264 -50.33 22.26 42.80
CA ARG A 264 -51.42 22.12 41.80
C ARG A 264 -52.39 23.33 41.92
N PRO A 265 -53.22 23.70 40.90
CA PRO A 265 -54.31 22.84 40.42
C PRO A 265 -54.76 22.99 38.93
N ALA A 266 -55.63 22.05 38.54
CA ALA A 266 -56.76 22.13 37.59
C ALA A 266 -56.56 22.38 36.08
N SER A 267 -57.00 21.39 35.29
CA SER A 267 -57.52 21.55 33.92
C SER A 267 -58.97 22.05 33.94
N PRO A 268 -59.56 22.47 32.80
CA PRO A 268 -60.42 21.51 32.06
C PRO A 268 -60.53 21.70 30.52
N MET A 269 -60.84 20.58 29.83
CA MET A 269 -61.85 20.41 28.73
C MET A 269 -61.70 21.15 27.36
N THR A 270 -62.08 20.67 26.16
CA THR A 270 -62.56 19.40 25.54
C THR A 270 -62.62 19.60 24.00
N VAL A 271 -62.75 18.49 23.25
CA VAL A 271 -63.33 18.30 21.87
C VAL A 271 -62.31 18.41 20.72
N GLY A 272 -62.16 17.47 19.79
CA GLY A 272 -62.87 16.22 19.48
C GLY A 272 -62.21 15.51 18.30
N ALA A 273 -62.43 14.19 18.21
CA ALA A 273 -61.81 13.26 17.28
C ALA A 273 -62.74 12.85 16.12
N ALA A 274 -62.16 12.51 14.96
CA ALA A 274 -62.60 11.47 14.01
C ALA A 274 -61.43 11.20 13.01
N ALA A 275 -60.70 10.07 13.02
CA ALA A 275 -61.02 8.72 12.51
C ALA A 275 -61.23 8.73 10.97
N THR A 276 -60.55 7.94 10.10
CA THR A 276 -60.23 6.51 10.17
C THR A 276 -59.12 6.03 9.20
N ARG A 277 -58.17 5.24 9.74
CA ARG A 277 -57.62 3.93 9.30
C ARG A 277 -57.34 3.62 7.81
N SER A 278 -56.07 3.34 7.52
CA SER A 278 -55.52 2.01 7.12
C SER A 278 -53.98 2.12 7.20
N GLY A 279 -53.17 1.22 7.76
CA GLY A 279 -53.39 -0.15 8.18
C GLY A 279 -52.14 -1.00 7.87
N ALA A 280 -50.96 -0.65 8.41
CA ALA A 280 -49.83 -1.59 8.51
C ALA A 280 -49.15 -1.37 9.86
N ARG A 281 -49.36 -2.31 10.78
CA ARG A 281 -48.82 -2.31 12.14
C ARG A 281 -47.30 -2.50 12.09
N GLN A 282 -46.56 -1.41 12.05
CA GLN A 282 -45.17 -1.43 12.46
C GLN A 282 -45.17 -1.72 13.96
N ARG A 283 -44.72 -2.93 14.34
CA ARG A 283 -44.32 -3.22 15.72
C ARG A 283 -43.25 -2.18 16.07
N LEU A 284 -43.66 -1.14 16.77
CA LEU A 284 -42.76 -0.33 17.59
C LEU A 284 -42.13 -1.31 18.58
N GLN A 285 -40.92 -1.76 18.26
CA GLN A 285 -40.10 -2.48 19.22
C GLN A 285 -39.82 -1.51 20.38
N PRO A 286 -40.16 -1.88 21.62
CA PRO A 286 -39.83 -1.06 22.76
C PRO A 286 -38.34 -1.18 23.07
N THR A 287 -37.76 -0.06 23.49
CA THR A 287 -36.39 0.15 24.03
C THR A 287 -35.30 0.44 22.99
N SER A 288 -35.26 1.68 22.50
CA SER A 288 -34.01 2.29 22.06
C SER A 288 -33.06 2.34 23.25
N LYS A 289 -32.29 1.27 23.47
CA LYS A 289 -31.03 1.35 24.20
C LYS A 289 -30.28 2.49 23.52
N ALA A 290 -29.98 3.56 24.25
CA ALA A 290 -29.32 4.73 23.68
C ALA A 290 -28.12 4.22 22.85
N GLU A 291 -28.12 4.52 21.56
CA GLU A 291 -27.06 4.06 20.66
C GLU A 291 -25.74 4.55 21.23
N SER A 292 -24.78 3.62 21.42
CA SER A 292 -23.51 4.01 22.00
C SER A 292 -22.86 5.06 21.08
N PRO A 293 -22.17 6.08 21.64
CA PRO A 293 -21.53 7.10 20.82
C PRO A 293 -20.53 6.50 19.83
N ASP A 294 -19.94 5.37 20.18
CA ASP A 294 -18.97 4.62 19.36
C ASP A 294 -19.65 3.93 18.19
N LEU A 295 -20.82 3.33 18.41
CA LEU A 295 -21.62 2.71 17.36
C LEU A 295 -22.13 3.77 16.38
N ALA A 296 -22.63 4.90 16.87
CA ALA A 296 -23.07 6.01 16.03
C ALA A 296 -21.92 6.57 15.18
N ALA A 297 -20.74 6.75 15.76
CA ALA A 297 -19.55 7.22 15.04
C ALA A 297 -19.08 6.23 13.96
N ALA A 298 -19.03 4.93 14.29
CA ALA A 298 -18.62 3.88 13.36
C ALA A 298 -19.63 3.75 12.19
N ARG A 299 -20.94 3.77 12.49
CA ARG A 299 -22.02 3.71 11.50
C ARG A 299 -21.98 4.90 10.54
N ARG A 300 -21.87 6.13 11.07
CA ARG A 300 -21.74 7.37 10.28
C ARG A 300 -20.58 7.31 9.31
N LEU A 301 -19.41 6.85 9.79
CA LEU A 301 -18.23 6.70 8.95
C LEU A 301 -18.47 5.69 7.84
N LEU A 302 -18.99 4.50 8.18
CA LEU A 302 -19.25 3.46 7.19
C LEU A 302 -20.28 3.92 6.15
N ALA A 303 -21.38 4.53 6.56
CA ALA A 303 -22.41 5.07 5.66
C ALA A 303 -21.82 6.12 4.69
N SER A 304 -20.93 6.99 5.17
CA SER A 304 -20.23 7.98 4.34
C SER A 304 -19.23 7.34 3.38
N ILE A 305 -18.57 6.24 3.77
CA ILE A 305 -17.69 5.48 2.88
C ILE A 305 -18.50 4.82 1.76
N LEU A 306 -19.63 4.18 2.10
CA LEU A 306 -20.50 3.52 1.14
C LEU A 306 -21.12 4.53 0.16
N ASP A 307 -21.51 5.72 0.63
CA ASP A 307 -21.92 6.81 -0.25
C ASP A 307 -20.78 7.26 -1.16
N ALA A 308 -19.57 7.46 -0.61
CA ALA A 308 -18.43 7.95 -1.38
C ALA A 308 -17.96 6.98 -2.46
N VAL A 309 -17.97 5.69 -2.17
CA VAL A 309 -17.60 4.62 -3.10
C VAL A 309 -18.71 4.37 -4.12
N GLY A 310 -19.98 4.41 -3.71
CA GLY A 310 -21.12 4.18 -4.58
C GLY A 310 -20.96 2.89 -5.41
N SER A 311 -21.23 2.96 -6.71
CA SER A 311 -21.12 1.83 -7.63
C SER A 311 -19.70 1.51 -8.09
N THR A 312 -18.66 2.18 -7.57
CA THR A 312 -17.27 1.94 -8.02
C THR A 312 -16.66 0.66 -7.43
N ALA A 313 -17.21 0.15 -6.34
CA ALA A 313 -16.78 -1.11 -5.74
C ALA A 313 -17.97 -1.89 -5.14
N PRO A 314 -18.92 -2.35 -5.97
CA PRO A 314 -20.17 -2.98 -5.51
C PRO A 314 -19.95 -4.36 -4.86
N THR A 315 -18.72 -4.88 -4.92
CA THR A 315 -18.36 -6.23 -4.45
C THR A 315 -17.63 -6.23 -3.12
N LEU A 316 -17.26 -5.05 -2.64
CA LEU A 316 -16.58 -4.92 -1.37
C LEU A 316 -17.60 -4.96 -0.24
N ALA A 317 -17.40 -5.91 0.66
CA ALA A 317 -17.92 -5.77 2.01
C ALA A 317 -16.94 -4.91 2.82
N TRP A 318 -17.50 -4.06 3.67
CA TRP A 318 -16.78 -3.07 4.47
C TRP A 318 -17.14 -3.24 5.93
N SER A 319 -16.16 -3.11 6.82
CA SER A 319 -16.42 -3.04 8.25
C SER A 319 -15.64 -1.93 8.92
N VAL A 320 -16.24 -1.33 9.94
CA VAL A 320 -15.61 -0.35 10.83
C VAL A 320 -15.75 -0.81 12.27
N ALA A 321 -14.65 -0.76 13.03
CA ALA A 321 -14.64 -1.08 14.45
C ALA A 321 -14.17 0.12 15.27
N ALA A 322 -14.77 0.29 16.46
CA ALA A 322 -14.34 1.25 17.45
C ALA A 322 -13.69 0.52 18.62
N LEU A 323 -12.42 0.81 18.88
CA LEU A 323 -11.69 0.34 20.04
C LEU A 323 -11.50 1.49 21.02
N ARG A 324 -11.86 1.28 22.28
CA ARG A 324 -11.80 2.30 23.32
C ARG A 324 -10.77 1.93 24.38
N SER A 325 -9.86 2.86 24.64
CA SER A 325 -8.90 2.84 25.74
C SER A 325 -9.22 3.96 26.74
N PRO A 326 -8.58 4.01 27.92
CA PRO A 326 -8.70 5.15 28.83
C PRO A 326 -8.28 6.49 28.21
N VAL A 327 -7.47 6.47 27.15
CA VAL A 327 -6.98 7.68 26.45
C VAL A 327 -7.99 8.17 25.40
N GLY A 328 -8.90 7.30 24.95
CA GLY A 328 -9.92 7.65 23.95
C GLY A 328 -10.28 6.50 23.02
N MET A 329 -11.04 6.83 21.98
CA MET A 329 -11.51 5.91 20.94
C MET A 329 -10.63 5.98 19.69
N ALA A 330 -10.34 4.83 19.09
CA ALA A 330 -9.75 4.69 17.77
C ALA A 330 -10.70 3.92 16.84
N LEU A 331 -10.80 4.37 15.59
CA LEU A 331 -11.58 3.70 14.55
C LEU A 331 -10.65 2.91 13.62
N PHE A 332 -11.11 1.73 13.21
CA PHE A 332 -10.40 0.85 12.30
C PHE A 332 -11.30 0.46 11.13
N LEU A 333 -10.77 0.49 9.91
CA LEU A 333 -11.47 0.16 8.68
C LEU A 333 -10.78 -1.01 7.98
N THR A 334 -11.59 -1.93 7.44
CA THR A 334 -11.12 -2.96 6.50
C THR A 334 -12.18 -3.30 5.47
N THR A 335 -11.74 -3.95 4.39
CA THR A 335 -12.58 -4.59 3.38
C THR A 335 -12.34 -6.10 3.39
N ASN A 336 -13.20 -6.84 2.71
CA ASN A 336 -13.05 -8.27 2.46
C ASN A 336 -12.10 -8.61 1.30
N GLU A 337 -11.48 -7.62 0.66
CA GLU A 337 -10.67 -7.84 -0.54
C GLU A 337 -9.19 -7.58 -0.28
N GLY A 338 -8.41 -8.65 -0.34
CA GLY A 338 -6.97 -8.63 -0.11
C GLY A 338 -6.64 -8.07 1.28
N ARG A 339 -5.48 -7.40 1.39
CA ARG A 339 -5.05 -6.74 2.63
C ARG A 339 -5.74 -5.38 2.84
N GLY A 340 -7.07 -5.38 2.81
CA GLY A 340 -7.91 -4.19 3.01
C GLY A 340 -7.80 -3.18 1.87
N TRP A 341 -7.94 -3.65 0.63
CA TRP A 341 -7.84 -2.78 -0.53
C TRP A 341 -8.90 -1.68 -0.52
N LEU A 342 -8.52 -0.50 -1.04
CA LEU A 342 -9.35 0.68 -1.16
C LEU A 342 -9.42 1.17 -2.62
N PRO A 343 -10.63 1.48 -3.13
CA PRO A 343 -10.78 2.02 -4.47
C PRO A 343 -10.15 3.41 -4.60
N PRO A 344 -9.69 3.80 -5.80
CA PRO A 344 -9.26 5.17 -6.06
C PRO A 344 -10.45 6.12 -5.90
N GLY A 345 -10.19 7.38 -5.57
CA GLY A 345 -11.27 8.36 -5.38
C GLY A 345 -11.67 8.59 -3.92
N LEU A 346 -11.44 7.62 -3.03
CA LEU A 346 -11.81 7.66 -1.62
C LEU A 346 -10.79 8.43 -0.77
N TYR A 347 -11.29 9.33 0.08
CA TYR A 347 -10.51 10.08 1.05
C TYR A 347 -10.96 9.78 2.47
N LEU A 348 -10.06 9.28 3.31
CA LEU A 348 -10.38 8.80 4.64
C LEU A 348 -9.90 9.78 5.72
N PRO A 349 -10.60 9.89 6.86
CA PRO A 349 -10.12 10.68 8.00
C PRO A 349 -8.72 10.25 8.46
N ARG A 350 -7.84 11.22 8.76
CA ARG A 350 -6.44 10.96 9.19
C ARG A 350 -6.31 10.13 10.48
N ASN A 351 -7.33 10.15 11.33
CA ASN A 351 -7.38 9.43 12.60
C ASN A 351 -7.94 8.01 12.46
N LEU A 352 -8.35 7.60 11.25
CA LEU A 352 -8.73 6.23 10.95
C LEU A 352 -7.47 5.38 10.77
N SER A 353 -7.52 4.12 11.19
CA SER A 353 -6.45 3.15 10.97
C SER A 353 -6.97 1.89 10.28
N THR A 354 -6.07 0.96 9.96
CA THR A 354 -6.41 -0.32 9.34
C THR A 354 -5.54 -1.44 9.90
N PRO A 355 -6.07 -2.67 10.05
CA PRO A 355 -5.32 -3.81 10.58
C PRO A 355 -4.13 -4.26 9.71
N TRP A 356 -4.05 -3.78 8.47
CA TRP A 356 -3.06 -4.21 7.47
C TRP A 356 -1.77 -3.40 7.46
N ARG A 357 -1.65 -2.35 8.29
CA ARG A 357 -0.40 -1.61 8.38
C ARG A 357 0.66 -2.47 9.07
N ARG A 358 1.78 -2.68 8.38
CA ARG A 358 2.98 -3.28 8.96
C ARG A 358 3.63 -2.27 9.92
N ASP A 359 3.19 -2.34 11.16
CA ASP A 359 3.81 -1.67 12.29
C ASP A 359 4.09 -2.72 13.37
N ASP A 360 5.38 -2.94 13.64
CA ASP A 360 5.85 -3.91 14.62
C ASP A 360 5.26 -3.66 16.02
N ALA A 361 4.84 -2.42 16.31
CA ALA A 361 4.20 -2.06 17.58
C ALA A 361 2.80 -2.68 17.77
N VAL A 362 2.13 -3.05 16.68
CA VAL A 362 0.80 -3.70 16.72
C VAL A 362 0.94 -5.17 17.11
N GLY A 363 2.10 -5.78 16.78
CA GLY A 363 2.47 -7.17 17.07
C GLY A 363 1.59 -8.21 16.39
N VAL A 364 1.03 -7.87 15.22
CA VAL A 364 0.37 -8.80 14.30
C VAL A 364 1.44 -9.56 13.55
N ARG A 365 1.35 -10.89 13.53
CA ARG A 365 2.31 -11.76 12.85
C ARG A 365 1.90 -11.94 11.40
N GLU A 366 2.86 -12.33 10.55
CA GLU A 366 2.56 -12.62 9.14
C GLU A 366 1.55 -13.78 8.99
N SER A 367 1.56 -14.74 9.91
CA SER A 367 0.57 -15.82 9.97
C SER A 367 -0.85 -15.31 10.21
N ASP A 368 -1.01 -14.23 10.99
CA ASP A 368 -2.31 -13.66 11.31
C ASP A 368 -2.86 -12.95 10.08
N TRP A 369 -2.04 -12.17 9.36
CA TRP A 369 -2.44 -11.58 8.08
C TRP A 369 -2.78 -12.64 7.03
N ALA A 370 -1.99 -13.71 6.93
CA ALA A 370 -2.27 -14.80 6.01
C ALA A 370 -3.60 -15.50 6.35
N ALA A 371 -4.01 -15.55 7.62
CA ALA A 371 -5.32 -16.05 8.02
C ALA A 371 -6.44 -15.05 7.67
N TRP A 372 -6.24 -13.75 7.91
CA TRP A 372 -7.24 -12.72 7.63
C TRP A 372 -7.55 -12.54 6.16
N GLU A 373 -6.57 -12.73 5.27
CA GLU A 373 -6.80 -12.75 3.82
C GLU A 373 -7.82 -13.82 3.38
N GLN A 374 -8.09 -14.81 4.23
CA GLN A 374 -9.03 -15.89 3.97
C GLN A 374 -10.45 -15.58 4.46
N TYR A 375 -10.64 -14.48 5.19
CA TYR A 375 -11.95 -14.12 5.73
C TYR A 375 -12.74 -13.30 4.72
N THR A 376 -13.91 -13.81 4.35
CA THR A 376 -14.88 -13.12 3.49
C THR A 376 -15.69 -12.08 4.26
N ASP A 377 -15.85 -12.27 5.57
CA ASP A 377 -16.46 -11.30 6.49
C ASP A 377 -15.40 -10.32 7.03
N PRO A 378 -15.43 -9.04 6.64
CA PRO A 378 -14.48 -8.03 7.14
C PRO A 378 -14.65 -7.73 8.63
N ALA A 379 -15.83 -8.01 9.22
CA ALA A 379 -16.05 -7.82 10.65
C ALA A 379 -15.22 -8.81 11.47
N ARG A 380 -15.07 -10.05 10.99
CA ARG A 380 -14.19 -11.07 11.60
C ARG A 380 -12.74 -10.63 11.67
N ILE A 381 -12.23 -9.99 10.61
CA ILE A 381 -10.87 -9.44 10.57
C ILE A 381 -10.66 -8.41 11.69
N LEU A 382 -11.65 -7.53 11.92
CA LEU A 382 -11.55 -6.50 12.95
C LEU A 382 -11.67 -7.07 14.38
N VAL A 383 -12.48 -8.10 14.58
CA VAL A 383 -12.56 -8.80 15.88
C VAL A 383 -11.25 -9.50 16.20
N GLU A 384 -10.67 -10.25 15.26
CA GLU A 384 -9.37 -10.91 15.45
C GLU A 384 -8.25 -9.89 15.67
N PHE A 385 -8.25 -8.80 14.90
CA PHE A 385 -7.35 -7.69 15.14
C PHE A 385 -7.51 -7.11 16.56
N ALA A 386 -8.74 -6.89 17.03
CA ALA A 386 -8.99 -6.36 18.36
C ALA A 386 -8.53 -7.32 19.47
N ARG A 387 -8.62 -8.64 19.27
CA ARG A 387 -8.08 -9.65 20.20
C ARG A 387 -6.57 -9.54 20.35
N ILE A 388 -5.84 -9.27 19.27
CA ILE A 388 -4.37 -9.14 19.27
C ILE A 388 -3.93 -7.75 19.77
N PHE A 389 -4.54 -6.69 19.25
CA PHE A 389 -4.13 -5.31 19.51
C PHE A 389 -4.68 -4.76 20.84
N GLY A 390 -5.91 -5.14 21.21
CA GLY A 390 -6.63 -4.61 22.36
C GLY A 390 -5.85 -4.71 23.67
N PRO A 391 -5.37 -5.91 24.08
CA PRO A 391 -4.60 -6.07 25.31
C PRO A 391 -3.32 -5.20 25.35
N ARG A 392 -2.65 -5.04 24.20
CA ARG A 392 -1.41 -4.24 24.09
C ARG A 392 -1.69 -2.73 24.21
N ALA A 393 -2.80 -2.29 23.65
CA ALA A 393 -3.23 -0.90 23.68
C ALA A 393 -4.06 -0.53 24.91
N ASN A 394 -4.32 -1.48 25.81
CA ASN A 394 -5.32 -1.37 26.88
C ASN A 394 -6.66 -0.84 26.33
N ALA A 395 -7.12 -1.44 25.23
CA ALA A 395 -8.31 -1.06 24.50
C ALA A 395 -9.27 -2.24 24.35
N SER A 396 -10.57 -1.98 24.47
CA SER A 396 -11.63 -2.97 24.22
C SER A 396 -12.39 -2.63 22.95
N LEU A 397 -12.87 -3.67 22.24
CA LEU A 397 -13.83 -3.49 21.16
C LEU A 397 -15.17 -3.04 21.75
N THR A 398 -15.66 -1.87 21.33
CA THR A 398 -16.87 -1.24 21.88
C THR A 398 -17.97 -1.09 20.84
N ALA A 399 -17.60 -0.98 19.56
CA ALA A 399 -18.55 -1.04 18.47
C ALA A 399 -17.98 -1.74 17.23
N LEU A 400 -18.85 -2.39 16.47
CA LEU A 400 -18.54 -3.06 15.22
C LEU A 400 -19.70 -2.85 14.23
N VAL A 401 -19.41 -2.29 13.07
CA VAL A 401 -20.39 -2.13 12.00
C VAL A 401 -19.90 -2.76 10.71
N SER A 402 -20.83 -3.31 9.94
CA SER A 402 -20.57 -3.95 8.65
C SER A 402 -21.57 -3.49 7.60
N SER A 403 -21.13 -3.41 6.34
CA SER A 403 -22.02 -3.17 5.19
C SER A 403 -22.86 -4.40 4.86
N ASP A 404 -22.47 -5.57 5.35
CA ASP A 404 -23.19 -6.83 5.19
C ASP A 404 -23.58 -7.41 6.56
N HIS A 405 -24.09 -8.63 6.59
CA HIS A 405 -24.24 -9.43 7.80
C HIS A 405 -22.91 -9.73 8.46
N ILE A 406 -22.95 -9.84 9.78
CA ILE A 406 -21.87 -10.31 10.62
C ILE A 406 -22.20 -11.75 11.03
N ASP A 407 -21.21 -12.62 11.01
CA ASP A 407 -21.37 -14.00 11.46
C ASP A 407 -22.03 -14.06 12.87
N PRO A 408 -23.20 -14.73 13.04
CA PRO A 408 -23.86 -14.83 14.33
C PRO A 408 -22.99 -15.42 15.44
N GLN A 409 -22.07 -16.33 15.10
CA GLN A 409 -21.13 -16.90 16.07
C GLN A 409 -20.14 -15.84 16.55
N LEU A 410 -19.71 -14.96 15.65
CA LEU A 410 -18.83 -13.83 15.99
C LEU A 410 -19.51 -12.86 16.97
N LEU A 411 -20.82 -12.64 16.80
CA LEU A 411 -21.62 -11.81 17.71
C LEU A 411 -21.78 -12.48 19.08
N ALA A 412 -22.06 -13.79 19.10
CA ALA A 412 -22.17 -14.57 20.33
C ALA A 412 -20.87 -14.56 21.15
N ASP A 413 -19.72 -14.60 20.47
CA ASP A 413 -18.39 -14.54 21.10
C ASP A 413 -18.02 -13.13 21.60
N ASN A 414 -18.77 -12.08 21.25
CA ASN A 414 -18.48 -10.68 21.58
C ASN A 414 -19.72 -9.91 22.11
N PRO A 415 -20.39 -10.38 23.17
CA PRO A 415 -21.69 -9.86 23.61
C PRO A 415 -21.68 -8.40 24.09
N GLU A 416 -20.52 -7.90 24.53
CA GLU A 416 -20.35 -6.53 25.01
C GLU A 416 -20.16 -5.50 23.89
N THR A 417 -19.97 -5.95 22.64
CA THR A 417 -19.77 -5.06 21.49
C THR A 417 -21.11 -4.54 20.98
N ALA A 418 -21.25 -3.22 20.82
CA ALA A 418 -22.40 -2.64 20.15
C ALA A 418 -22.30 -2.86 18.63
N VAL A 419 -23.33 -3.44 18.01
CA VAL A 419 -23.24 -3.94 16.64
C VAL A 419 -24.21 -3.22 15.69
N GLY A 420 -23.78 -2.95 14.46
CA GLY A 420 -24.63 -2.45 13.39
C GLY A 420 -24.36 -3.16 12.06
N GLU A 421 -25.29 -3.97 11.60
CA GLU A 421 -25.19 -4.69 10.32
C GLU A 421 -25.91 -3.94 9.19
N ARG A 422 -25.61 -4.30 7.94
CA ARG A 422 -26.26 -3.79 6.73
C ARG A 422 -26.39 -2.26 6.74
N VAL A 423 -25.29 -1.58 7.03
CA VAL A 423 -25.28 -0.12 7.03
C VAL A 423 -25.54 0.41 5.62
N GLU A 424 -26.58 1.22 5.47
CA GLU A 424 -26.94 1.84 4.20
C GLU A 424 -26.05 3.05 3.88
N PRO A 425 -25.82 3.37 2.59
CA PRO A 425 -25.10 4.57 2.19
C PRO A 425 -25.79 5.85 2.68
N ALA A 426 -25.00 6.80 3.23
CA ALA A 426 -25.49 8.12 3.61
C ALA A 426 -24.39 9.19 3.47
N ASN A 427 -24.72 10.33 2.86
CA ASN A 427 -23.79 11.44 2.65
C ASN A 427 -23.71 12.36 3.87
N GLU A 428 -23.24 11.84 5.01
CA GLU A 428 -23.03 12.65 6.22
C GLU A 428 -21.67 13.36 6.20
N VAL A 429 -20.67 12.76 5.56
CA VAL A 429 -19.32 13.31 5.39
C VAL A 429 -18.89 13.15 3.93
N ASN A 430 -18.48 14.25 3.29
CA ASN A 430 -17.94 14.18 1.92
C ASN A 430 -16.55 13.54 1.91
N LEU A 431 -16.48 12.25 1.58
CA LEU A 431 -15.24 11.48 1.43
C LEU A 431 -14.82 11.30 -0.04
N ARG A 432 -15.53 11.93 -1.00
CA ARG A 432 -15.22 11.87 -2.44
C ARG A 432 -14.18 12.91 -2.87
N SER A 433 -14.02 13.96 -2.08
CA SER A 433 -13.13 15.09 -2.35
C SER A 433 -12.07 15.26 -1.26
N PRO A 434 -10.86 15.75 -1.60
CA PRO A 434 -9.83 15.96 -0.60
C PRO A 434 -10.25 17.08 0.36
N GLY A 435 -10.26 16.76 1.66
CA GLY A 435 -10.44 17.73 2.75
C GLY A 435 -9.15 17.94 3.56
N PRO A 436 -9.10 18.98 4.41
CA PRO A 436 -7.92 19.31 5.22
C PRO A 436 -7.55 18.20 6.22
N ARG A 437 -8.55 17.41 6.66
CA ARG A 437 -8.38 16.33 7.66
C ARG A 437 -8.46 14.93 7.06
N THR A 438 -8.50 14.81 5.73
CA THR A 438 -8.54 13.52 5.04
C THR A 438 -7.21 13.20 4.37
N VAL A 439 -7.00 11.94 4.06
CA VAL A 439 -5.88 11.40 3.29
C VAL A 439 -6.40 10.46 2.21
N ASP A 440 -5.69 10.36 1.10
CA ASP A 440 -5.97 9.32 0.09
C ASP A 440 -5.50 7.94 0.58
N ARG A 441 -5.82 6.91 -0.22
CA ARG A 441 -5.47 5.52 0.07
C ARG A 441 -3.98 5.26 0.29
N LEU A 442 -3.08 5.97 -0.40
CA LEU A 442 -1.64 5.87 -0.15
C LEU A 442 -1.26 6.49 1.19
N GLY A 443 -1.83 7.64 1.56
CA GLY A 443 -1.62 8.26 2.86
C GLY A 443 -2.19 7.46 4.03
N PHE A 444 -3.27 6.72 3.79
CA PHE A 444 -3.95 5.90 4.78
C PHE A 444 -3.23 4.56 5.03
N ALA A 445 -3.02 3.76 3.99
CA ALA A 445 -2.52 2.38 4.10
C ALA A 445 -1.17 2.14 3.42
N GLY A 446 -0.68 3.10 2.63
CA GLY A 446 0.64 3.01 2.01
C GLY A 446 1.79 3.15 2.99
N SER A 447 2.98 2.75 2.54
CA SER A 447 4.19 2.87 3.33
C SER A 447 4.79 4.28 3.29
N ALA A 448 5.64 4.57 4.28
CA ALA A 448 6.42 5.81 4.30
C ALA A 448 7.35 5.93 3.08
N ASP A 449 7.91 4.82 2.59
CA ASP A 449 8.81 4.82 1.43
C ASP A 449 8.06 5.21 0.15
N ALA A 450 6.90 4.61 -0.12
CA ALA A 450 6.11 4.95 -1.30
C ALA A 450 5.55 6.39 -1.23
N LEU A 451 5.22 6.88 -0.03
CA LEU A 451 4.85 8.28 0.16
C LEU A 451 6.00 9.23 -0.18
N ALA A 452 7.20 8.93 0.31
CA ALA A 452 8.40 9.71 0.03
C ALA A 452 8.79 9.64 -1.45
N GLU A 453 8.69 8.47 -2.05
CA GLU A 453 8.99 8.25 -3.46
C GLU A 453 8.01 9.01 -4.35
N ALA A 454 6.70 8.87 -4.13
CA ALA A 454 5.69 9.60 -4.87
C ALA A 454 5.90 11.12 -4.79
N PHE A 455 6.23 11.65 -3.60
CA PHE A 455 6.54 13.06 -3.40
C PHE A 455 7.77 13.51 -4.19
N GLY A 456 8.79 12.66 -4.32
CA GLY A 456 10.02 12.95 -5.05
C GLY A 456 9.88 13.01 -6.58
N VAL A 457 8.78 12.53 -7.17
CA VAL A 457 8.62 12.47 -8.63
C VAL A 457 8.24 13.84 -9.23
N PRO A 458 9.10 14.45 -10.06
CA PRO A 458 8.80 15.72 -10.73
C PRO A 458 7.56 15.61 -11.61
N ARG A 459 6.81 16.71 -11.80
CA ARG A 459 5.57 16.72 -12.59
C ARG A 459 5.76 16.13 -14.00
N ALA A 460 6.85 16.47 -14.67
CA ALA A 460 7.17 15.98 -16.01
C ALA A 460 7.43 14.46 -16.08
N ALA A 461 7.89 13.84 -14.98
CA ALA A 461 8.23 12.42 -14.93
C ALA A 461 7.09 11.52 -14.42
N ARG A 462 5.93 12.09 -14.03
CA ARG A 462 4.84 11.32 -13.39
C ARG A 462 4.20 10.29 -14.32
N ALA A 463 4.03 10.63 -15.60
CA ALA A 463 3.48 9.71 -16.59
C ALA A 463 4.40 8.49 -16.79
N THR A 464 5.67 8.75 -17.07
CA THR A 464 6.70 7.71 -17.22
C THR A 464 6.85 6.87 -15.97
N ARG A 465 6.81 7.47 -14.78
CA ARG A 465 6.85 6.71 -13.52
C ARG A 465 5.63 5.81 -13.36
N GLY A 466 4.43 6.32 -13.62
CA GLY A 466 3.20 5.54 -13.55
C GLY A 466 3.23 4.32 -14.47
N LEU A 467 3.68 4.51 -15.72
CA LEU A 467 3.85 3.43 -16.69
C LEU A 467 4.85 2.37 -16.19
N ALA A 468 6.02 2.81 -15.69
CA ALA A 468 7.04 1.90 -15.16
C ALA A 468 6.52 1.04 -13.98
N LEU A 469 5.69 1.61 -13.10
CA LEU A 469 5.05 0.85 -12.02
C LEU A 469 4.09 -0.22 -12.55
N ALA A 470 3.28 0.12 -13.56
CA ALA A 470 2.33 -0.82 -14.16
C ALA A 470 3.03 -1.98 -14.90
N VAL A 471 4.07 -1.67 -15.67
CA VAL A 471 4.89 -2.67 -16.39
C VAL A 471 5.62 -3.60 -15.42
N ASP A 472 6.28 -3.06 -14.39
CA ASP A 472 6.97 -3.89 -13.40
C ASP A 472 5.99 -4.80 -12.63
N ALA A 473 4.82 -4.28 -12.23
CA ALA A 473 3.78 -5.08 -11.60
C ALA A 473 3.28 -6.20 -12.52
N HIS A 474 3.00 -5.89 -13.80
CA HIS A 474 2.56 -6.87 -14.78
C HIS A 474 3.57 -8.01 -14.93
N HIS A 475 4.86 -7.69 -15.09
CA HIS A 475 5.91 -8.70 -15.19
C HIS A 475 6.10 -9.53 -13.92
N ARG A 476 5.88 -8.96 -12.73
CA ARG A 476 5.96 -9.72 -11.48
C ARG A 476 4.82 -10.71 -11.35
N VAL A 477 3.58 -10.26 -11.58
CA VAL A 477 2.41 -11.13 -11.51
C VAL A 477 2.51 -12.27 -12.51
N ARG A 478 2.94 -11.99 -13.75
CA ARG A 478 3.15 -13.02 -14.79
C ARG A 478 4.27 -14.03 -14.45
N ARG A 479 5.26 -13.62 -13.65
CA ARG A 479 6.39 -14.49 -13.26
C ARG A 479 6.09 -15.35 -12.03
N ALA A 480 5.25 -14.87 -11.12
CA ALA A 480 5.05 -15.54 -9.84
C ALA A 480 4.18 -16.78 -9.97
N ASP A 481 3.12 -16.74 -10.79
CA ASP A 481 2.15 -17.82 -10.92
C ASP A 481 1.67 -18.00 -12.36
N ALA A 482 1.18 -19.20 -12.67
CA ALA A 482 0.44 -19.42 -13.91
C ALA A 482 -0.86 -18.60 -13.88
N THR A 483 -1.09 -17.77 -14.90
CA THR A 483 -2.31 -16.98 -14.98
C THR A 483 -3.53 -17.91 -15.00
N PRO A 484 -4.48 -17.75 -14.05
CA PRO A 484 -5.72 -18.52 -14.07
C PRO A 484 -6.42 -18.33 -15.41
N MET A 485 -7.00 -19.40 -15.97
CA MET A 485 -7.62 -19.35 -17.31
C MET A 485 -8.63 -18.19 -17.45
N ALA A 486 -9.39 -17.90 -16.39
CA ALA A 486 -10.36 -16.80 -16.37
C ALA A 486 -9.73 -15.40 -16.50
N ALA A 487 -8.44 -15.24 -16.17
CA ALA A 487 -7.72 -13.97 -16.25
C ALA A 487 -6.85 -13.83 -17.53
N VAL A 488 -6.72 -14.87 -18.35
CA VAL A 488 -5.93 -14.82 -19.60
C VAL A 488 -6.39 -13.70 -20.54
N PRO A 489 -7.71 -13.49 -20.79
CA PRO A 489 -8.14 -12.42 -21.71
C PRO A 489 -7.76 -11.02 -21.23
N VAL A 490 -7.94 -10.74 -19.93
CA VAL A 490 -7.61 -9.43 -19.36
C VAL A 490 -6.10 -9.21 -19.30
N GLU A 491 -5.31 -10.26 -19.06
CA GLU A 491 -3.86 -10.17 -19.11
C GLU A 491 -3.36 -9.83 -20.52
N GLN A 492 -3.83 -10.52 -21.56
CA GLN A 492 -3.40 -10.30 -22.93
C GLN A 492 -3.72 -8.87 -23.41
N LEU A 493 -4.95 -8.40 -23.14
CA LEU A 493 -5.35 -7.04 -23.49
C LEU A 493 -4.50 -5.99 -22.75
N ARG A 494 -4.20 -6.23 -21.47
CA ARG A 494 -3.33 -5.37 -20.68
C ARG A 494 -1.90 -5.36 -21.22
N GLU A 495 -1.34 -6.51 -21.57
CA GLU A 495 0.01 -6.62 -22.16
C GLU A 495 0.11 -5.80 -23.45
N GLN A 496 -0.86 -5.96 -24.36
CA GLN A 496 -0.90 -5.18 -25.61
C GLN A 496 -1.00 -3.68 -25.35
N THR A 497 -1.84 -3.28 -24.39
CA THR A 497 -2.01 -1.88 -24.01
C THR A 497 -0.72 -1.29 -23.43
N LEU A 498 -0.04 -2.02 -22.53
CA LEU A 498 1.22 -1.56 -21.94
C LEU A 498 2.34 -1.48 -22.98
N ALA A 499 2.43 -2.44 -23.90
CA ALA A 499 3.44 -2.44 -24.97
C ALA A 499 3.32 -1.21 -25.88
N LEU A 500 2.10 -0.79 -26.25
CA LEU A 500 1.89 0.45 -27.01
C LEU A 500 2.35 1.69 -26.22
N LEU A 501 1.99 1.76 -24.95
CA LEU A 501 2.38 2.88 -24.10
C LEU A 501 3.89 2.97 -23.88
N GLU A 502 4.58 1.83 -23.78
CA GLU A 502 6.05 1.77 -23.72
C GLU A 502 6.70 2.22 -25.02
N ALA A 503 6.07 1.97 -26.17
CA ALA A 503 6.49 2.49 -27.47
C ALA A 503 6.22 4.00 -27.64
N GLY A 504 5.57 4.65 -26.65
CA GLY A 504 5.19 6.06 -26.73
C GLY A 504 3.92 6.31 -27.55
N GLU A 505 3.21 5.25 -27.96
CA GLU A 505 2.00 5.32 -28.76
C GLU A 505 0.75 5.36 -27.87
N PRO A 506 -0.27 6.17 -28.21
CA PRO A 506 -1.51 6.21 -27.44
C PRO A 506 -2.33 4.94 -27.67
N ALA A 507 -2.77 4.31 -26.57
CA ALA A 507 -3.66 3.15 -26.66
C ALA A 507 -5.06 3.57 -27.16
N PRO A 508 -5.70 2.78 -28.06
CA PRO A 508 -7.05 3.05 -28.55
C PRO A 508 -8.09 3.16 -27.43
N LYS A 509 -9.04 4.11 -27.54
CA LYS A 509 -10.12 4.30 -26.55
C LYS A 509 -10.96 3.04 -26.32
N GLN A 510 -11.16 2.23 -27.36
CA GLN A 510 -11.90 0.98 -27.28
C GLN A 510 -11.21 -0.03 -26.35
N TRP A 511 -9.87 -0.12 -26.36
CA TRP A 511 -9.12 -1.03 -25.50
C TRP A 511 -9.26 -0.66 -24.03
N TRP A 512 -9.34 0.63 -23.70
CA TRP A 512 -9.64 1.07 -22.34
C TRP A 512 -11.05 0.70 -21.89
N ALA A 513 -12.03 0.68 -22.80
CA ALA A 513 -13.39 0.24 -22.48
C ALA A 513 -13.45 -1.29 -22.29
N GLU A 514 -12.81 -2.04 -23.19
CA GLU A 514 -12.68 -3.50 -23.12
C GLU A 514 -11.94 -3.93 -21.84
N LEU A 515 -10.87 -3.22 -21.46
CA LEU A 515 -10.11 -3.54 -20.25
C LEU A 515 -10.95 -3.32 -18.98
N ARG A 516 -11.80 -2.29 -18.94
CA ARG A 516 -12.77 -2.10 -17.84
C ARG A 516 -13.83 -3.20 -17.81
N GLN A 517 -14.34 -3.60 -18.97
CA GLN A 517 -15.32 -4.68 -19.07
C GLN A 517 -14.71 -6.01 -18.60
N ALA A 518 -13.47 -6.29 -19.00
CA ALA A 518 -12.74 -7.48 -18.59
C ALA A 518 -12.40 -7.45 -17.07
N ASP A 519 -12.08 -6.28 -16.51
CA ASP A 519 -11.93 -6.12 -15.05
C ASP A 519 -13.24 -6.41 -14.31
N ASN A 520 -14.37 -5.86 -14.78
CA ASN A 520 -15.68 -6.14 -14.20
C ASN A 520 -16.04 -7.65 -14.30
N ALA A 521 -15.72 -8.31 -15.41
CA ALA A 521 -15.92 -9.75 -15.52
C ALA A 521 -15.03 -10.54 -14.54
N LEU A 522 -13.77 -10.12 -14.36
CA LEU A 522 -12.86 -10.72 -13.40
C LEU A 522 -13.38 -10.58 -11.95
N VAL A 523 -14.02 -9.46 -11.63
CA VAL A 523 -14.67 -9.23 -10.33
C VAL A 523 -15.78 -10.25 -10.06
N GLU A 524 -16.61 -10.56 -11.07
CA GLU A 524 -17.64 -11.58 -10.95
C GLU A 524 -17.04 -12.97 -10.70
N VAL A 525 -15.93 -13.29 -11.38
CA VAL A 525 -15.19 -14.55 -11.17
C VAL A 525 -14.59 -14.62 -9.77
N ILE A 526 -13.97 -13.54 -9.27
CA ILE A 526 -13.45 -13.47 -7.90
C ILE A 526 -14.58 -13.75 -6.90
N ARG A 527 -15.76 -13.16 -7.12
CA ARG A 527 -16.93 -13.38 -6.25
C ARG A 527 -17.38 -14.84 -6.26
N SER A 528 -17.43 -15.49 -7.43
CA SER A 528 -17.83 -16.90 -7.52
C SER A 528 -16.80 -17.85 -6.87
N HIS A 529 -15.53 -17.44 -6.81
CA HIS A 529 -14.45 -18.21 -6.19
C HIS A 529 -14.19 -17.84 -4.72
N ALA A 530 -14.99 -16.97 -4.10
CA ALA A 530 -14.79 -16.52 -2.72
C ALA A 530 -14.79 -17.67 -1.69
N ALA A 531 -15.48 -18.78 -1.99
CA ALA A 531 -15.49 -19.99 -1.17
C ALA A 531 -14.61 -21.14 -1.72
N GLY A 532 -13.89 -20.90 -2.83
CA GLY A 532 -13.18 -21.91 -3.60
C GLY A 532 -11.68 -22.01 -3.31
N ASP A 533 -10.91 -22.41 -4.32
CA ASP A 533 -9.45 -22.51 -4.23
C ASP A 533 -8.81 -21.14 -3.97
N ARG A 534 -8.08 -21.07 -2.87
CA ARG A 534 -7.51 -19.83 -2.31
C ARG A 534 -6.33 -19.32 -3.12
N GLU A 535 -5.53 -20.22 -3.65
CA GLU A 535 -4.39 -19.85 -4.47
C GLU A 535 -4.87 -19.23 -5.78
N THR A 536 -5.84 -19.87 -6.43
CA THR A 536 -6.54 -19.30 -7.58
C THR A 536 -7.17 -17.94 -7.26
N LEU A 537 -7.92 -17.81 -6.15
CA LEU A 537 -8.54 -16.54 -5.75
C LEU A 537 -7.49 -15.44 -5.57
N ARG A 538 -6.37 -15.74 -4.91
CA ARG A 538 -5.27 -14.81 -4.70
C ARG A 538 -4.67 -14.37 -6.05
N SER A 539 -4.43 -15.30 -6.95
CA SER A 539 -3.92 -15.01 -8.30
C SER A 539 -4.89 -14.13 -9.10
N LEU A 540 -6.20 -14.39 -9.02
CA LEU A 540 -7.22 -13.54 -9.64
C LEU A 540 -7.21 -12.11 -9.06
N VAL A 541 -7.06 -11.96 -7.73
CA VAL A 541 -6.95 -10.64 -7.08
C VAL A 541 -5.71 -9.88 -7.56
N PHE A 542 -4.55 -10.55 -7.71
CA PHE A 542 -3.36 -9.89 -8.27
C PHE A 542 -3.54 -9.49 -9.73
N GLN A 543 -4.21 -10.31 -10.53
CA GLN A 543 -4.56 -9.97 -11.90
C GLN A 543 -5.43 -8.71 -11.93
N ARG A 544 -6.43 -8.61 -11.03
CA ARG A 544 -7.26 -7.41 -10.89
C ARG A 544 -6.44 -6.18 -10.49
N ARG A 545 -5.51 -6.28 -9.55
CA ARG A 545 -4.62 -5.16 -9.14
C ARG A 545 -3.71 -4.68 -10.25
N CYS A 546 -3.18 -5.60 -11.06
CA CYS A 546 -2.42 -5.24 -12.26
C CYS A 546 -3.28 -4.52 -13.30
N THR A 547 -4.53 -4.97 -13.49
CA THR A 547 -5.48 -4.30 -14.39
C THR A 547 -5.85 -2.92 -13.89
N GLU A 548 -6.08 -2.75 -12.59
CA GLU A 548 -6.28 -1.44 -11.97
C GLU A 548 -5.12 -0.48 -12.24
N LEU A 549 -3.87 -0.93 -12.10
CA LEU A 549 -2.68 -0.12 -12.40
C LEU A 549 -2.65 0.36 -13.86
N ALA A 550 -2.98 -0.52 -14.79
CA ALA A 550 -3.08 -0.18 -16.21
C ALA A 550 -4.22 0.82 -16.46
N LEU A 551 -5.40 0.60 -15.88
CA LEU A 551 -6.54 1.51 -15.99
C LEU A 551 -6.27 2.90 -15.40
N LEU A 552 -5.41 3.01 -14.38
CA LEU A 552 -4.96 4.29 -13.85
C LEU A 552 -4.09 5.10 -14.83
N LEU A 553 -3.57 4.48 -15.90
CA LEU A 553 -2.86 5.19 -16.97
C LEU A 553 -3.82 5.93 -17.91
N ASP A 554 -5.10 5.55 -17.96
CA ASP A 554 -6.09 6.16 -18.86
C ASP A 554 -6.46 7.59 -18.40
N GLY A 555 -5.97 8.61 -19.12
CA GLY A 555 -6.25 10.04 -18.91
C GLY A 555 -5.02 10.87 -18.50
N GLN A 556 -5.26 12.07 -17.98
CA GLN A 556 -4.18 13.03 -17.71
C GLN A 556 -3.31 12.62 -16.50
N PRO A 557 -1.96 12.63 -16.64
CA PRO A 557 -1.06 12.34 -15.54
C PRO A 557 -1.13 13.44 -14.47
N GLY A 558 -1.25 13.03 -13.21
CA GLY A 558 -1.40 13.93 -12.08
C GLY A 558 -0.78 13.36 -10.81
N TYR A 559 -0.48 14.24 -9.85
CA TYR A 559 0.12 13.81 -8.57
C TYR A 559 -0.76 12.81 -7.83
N ARG A 560 -2.07 13.07 -7.76
CA ARG A 560 -3.04 12.19 -7.12
C ARG A 560 -3.06 10.80 -7.75
N ARG A 561 -3.15 10.74 -9.08
CA ARG A 561 -3.14 9.49 -9.84
C ARG A 561 -1.85 8.71 -9.64
N LEU A 562 -0.70 9.39 -9.61
CA LEU A 562 0.57 8.75 -9.28
C LEU A 562 0.55 8.13 -7.88
N ARG A 563 -0.05 8.81 -6.89
CA ARG A 563 -0.21 8.24 -5.54
C ARG A 563 -1.13 7.03 -5.53
N ASP A 564 -2.21 7.06 -6.32
CA ASP A 564 -3.09 5.92 -6.52
C ASP A 564 -2.34 4.74 -7.17
N GLN A 565 -1.45 5.00 -8.13
CA GLN A 565 -0.60 3.97 -8.74
C GLN A 565 0.39 3.38 -7.75
N PHE A 566 1.07 4.20 -6.94
CA PHE A 566 1.96 3.71 -5.88
C PHE A 566 1.23 2.81 -4.88
N TYR A 567 0.00 3.18 -4.49
CA TYR A 567 -0.81 2.36 -3.59
C TYR A 567 -1.11 0.98 -4.20
N ALA A 568 -1.65 0.94 -5.43
CA ALA A 568 -1.97 -0.32 -6.09
C ALA A 568 -0.73 -1.17 -6.37
N TYR A 569 0.40 -0.53 -6.70
CA TYR A 569 1.69 -1.20 -6.86
C TYR A 569 2.19 -1.84 -5.56
N GLU A 570 2.12 -1.13 -4.43
CA GLU A 570 2.51 -1.68 -3.12
C GLU A 570 1.68 -2.89 -2.71
N GLN A 571 0.38 -2.92 -3.05
CA GLN A 571 -0.49 -4.08 -2.78
C GLN A 571 0.01 -5.37 -3.45
N ILE A 572 0.75 -5.24 -4.56
CA ILE A 572 1.38 -6.37 -5.25
C ILE A 572 2.78 -6.61 -4.66
N VAL A 573 3.68 -5.63 -4.73
CA VAL A 573 5.11 -5.88 -4.48
C VAL A 573 5.48 -6.08 -3.02
N LYS A 574 4.62 -5.67 -2.08
CA LYS A 574 4.84 -5.89 -0.64
C LYS A 574 4.16 -7.14 -0.12
N HIS A 575 3.38 -7.82 -0.97
CA HIS A 575 2.77 -9.07 -0.59
C HIS A 575 3.85 -10.16 -0.49
N PRO A 576 3.81 -11.05 0.54
CA PRO A 576 4.81 -12.11 0.72
C PRO A 576 5.02 -13.01 -0.50
N ALA A 577 3.96 -13.29 -1.27
CA ALA A 577 4.05 -14.06 -2.52
C ALA A 577 5.03 -13.45 -3.56
N PHE A 578 5.34 -12.16 -3.47
CA PHE A 578 6.29 -11.48 -4.35
C PHE A 578 7.57 -11.04 -3.63
N ALA A 579 7.77 -11.38 -2.36
CA ALA A 579 8.90 -10.91 -1.56
C ALA A 579 10.26 -11.40 -2.12
N ASP A 580 10.29 -12.57 -2.75
CA ASP A 580 11.48 -13.15 -3.38
C ASP A 580 11.73 -12.66 -4.82
N SER A 581 10.79 -11.90 -5.38
CA SER A 581 10.94 -11.31 -6.71
C SER A 581 11.88 -10.11 -6.64
N ARG A 582 13.13 -10.31 -7.09
CA ARG A 582 14.20 -9.29 -7.24
C ARG A 582 13.59 -7.93 -7.56
N LYS A 583 13.80 -6.95 -6.69
CA LYS A 583 13.37 -5.57 -6.93
C LYS A 583 14.11 -5.06 -8.17
N VAL A 584 13.39 -4.84 -9.28
CA VAL A 584 13.93 -4.05 -10.39
C VAL A 584 14.00 -2.62 -9.88
N SER A 585 15.22 -2.16 -9.60
CA SER A 585 15.46 -0.74 -9.38
C SER A 585 15.24 -0.05 -10.73
N VAL A 586 14.03 0.47 -10.96
CA VAL A 586 13.78 1.38 -12.07
C VAL A 586 14.71 2.57 -11.84
N GLY A 587 15.77 2.65 -12.63
CA GLY A 587 16.80 3.68 -12.51
C GLY A 587 16.22 5.09 -12.59
N PRO A 588 16.98 6.11 -12.17
CA PRO A 588 16.57 7.50 -12.41
C PRO A 588 16.25 7.66 -13.90
N ALA A 589 15.11 8.28 -14.20
CA ALA A 589 14.74 8.62 -15.57
C ALA A 589 15.95 9.31 -16.21
N LEU A 590 16.50 8.68 -17.25
CA LEU A 590 17.69 9.18 -17.93
C LEU A 590 17.42 10.62 -18.35
N ASP A 591 18.37 11.47 -17.99
CA ASP A 591 18.40 12.88 -18.30
C ASP A 591 18.27 13.06 -19.82
N ALA A 592 17.10 13.54 -20.26
CA ALA A 592 16.75 13.74 -21.67
C ALA A 592 17.44 15.00 -22.22
N GLY A 593 18.77 15.06 -22.11
CA GLY A 593 19.56 16.27 -22.36
C GLY A 593 20.89 16.05 -23.09
N ARG A 594 21.14 14.88 -23.68
CA ARG A 594 22.35 14.69 -24.50
C ARG A 594 22.00 14.78 -25.99
N PRO A 595 22.40 15.87 -26.69
CA PRO A 595 22.23 15.94 -28.14
C PRO A 595 23.06 14.83 -28.79
N VAL A 596 22.40 14.00 -29.58
CA VAL A 596 23.03 13.04 -30.48
C VAL A 596 23.78 13.85 -31.53
N VAL A 597 25.11 13.80 -31.47
CA VAL A 597 25.97 14.25 -32.57
C VAL A 597 25.72 13.28 -33.72
N VAL A 598 25.06 13.76 -34.77
CA VAL A 598 24.93 13.05 -36.04
C VAL A 598 26.32 13.02 -36.69
N PRO A 599 26.93 11.86 -36.95
CA PRO A 599 28.16 11.79 -37.70
C PRO A 599 27.87 12.16 -39.16
N ASP A 600 28.63 13.14 -39.64
CA ASP A 600 28.59 13.70 -40.98
C ASP A 600 28.95 12.61 -42.02
N LEU A 601 27.95 12.13 -42.74
CA LEU A 601 28.10 11.22 -43.88
C LEU A 601 28.64 12.02 -45.07
N ARG A 602 29.97 12.08 -45.19
CA ARG A 602 30.63 12.52 -46.43
C ARG A 602 30.27 11.55 -47.56
N ALA A 603 29.42 12.03 -48.46
CA ALA A 603 29.18 11.43 -49.75
C ALA A 603 30.50 11.39 -50.55
N GLY A 604 30.89 10.17 -50.96
CA GLY A 604 31.91 9.98 -51.98
C GLY A 604 31.35 10.38 -53.34
N SER A 605 31.97 11.36 -53.98
CA SER A 605 31.85 11.54 -55.43
C SER A 605 32.99 10.76 -56.08
N ASP A 606 32.65 9.55 -56.51
CA ASP A 606 33.40 8.81 -57.51
C ASP A 606 32.70 9.06 -58.85
N SER A 607 33.36 9.79 -59.74
CA SER A 607 32.96 9.94 -61.14
C SER A 607 34.21 10.24 -61.94
N GLY A 608 34.85 9.17 -62.42
CA GLY A 608 35.80 9.25 -63.50
C GLY A 608 35.06 9.52 -64.82
N LEU A 609 35.54 10.48 -65.60
CA LEU A 609 35.34 10.50 -67.04
C LEU A 609 36.54 11.15 -67.74
N LEU A 610 37.04 10.39 -68.69
CA LEU A 610 38.18 10.56 -69.59
C LEU A 610 38.24 11.88 -70.39
N ARG A 611 39.49 12.24 -70.72
CA ARG A 611 40.02 12.75 -72.02
C ARG A 611 40.14 14.27 -72.22
N ALA A 612 41.40 14.75 -72.19
CA ALA A 612 42.08 15.40 -73.33
C ALA A 612 43.53 15.76 -72.94
N GLU A 613 44.49 14.96 -73.43
CA GLU A 613 45.75 15.31 -74.13
C GLU A 613 46.72 14.12 -74.13
#